data_AF-A0A950F964-F1
#
_entry.id   AF-A0A950F964-F1
#
_cell.length_a   1.000
_cell.length_b   1.000
_cell.length_c   1.000
_cell.angle_alpha   90.00
_cell.angle_beta   90.00
_cell.angle_gamma   90.00
#
_symmetry.space_group_name_H-M   'P 1'
#
loop_
_entity.id
_entity.type
_entity.pdbx_description
1 polymer ?
#
loop_
_entity_poly.entity_id
_entity_poly.type
_entity_poly.pdbx_seq_one_letter_code
_entity_poly.pdbx_strand_id
1 'polypeptide(L)'
;GSIHRGPALAALLARHPRLHLERLPAYAPELNPDQQVWNHFKAELANGCPLSVDHLMDDLTHVARGTRRSSRLLRGFIHQSDLPPLLSS
;
A
#
# COMPACT_ATOMS: atom_id res chain seq x y z
N GLY A 1 -3.47 -14.43 4.34
CA GLY A 1 -4.86 -14.84 4.07
C GLY A 1 -4.93 -15.67 2.80
N SER A 2 -5.94 -16.54 2.69
CA SER A 2 -6.18 -17.35 1.49
C SER A 2 -6.47 -16.49 0.24
N ILE A 3 -7.00 -15.26 0.42
CA ILE A 3 -7.36 -14.33 -0.66
C ILE A 3 -6.20 -13.85 -1.55
N HIS A 4 -4.94 -13.92 -1.08
CA HIS A 4 -3.75 -13.57 -1.87
C HIS A 4 -3.02 -14.80 -2.42
N ARG A 5 -3.71 -15.94 -2.49
CA ARG A 5 -3.19 -17.22 -3.01
C ARG A 5 -4.27 -17.92 -3.81
N GLY A 6 -3.89 -18.81 -4.72
CA GLY A 6 -4.82 -19.72 -5.39
C GLY A 6 -5.05 -19.44 -6.88
N PRO A 7 -6.04 -20.13 -7.49
CA PRO A 7 -6.19 -20.21 -8.95
C PRO A 7 -6.41 -18.87 -9.64
N ALA A 8 -7.14 -17.95 -9.00
CA ALA A 8 -7.39 -16.61 -9.56
C ALA A 8 -6.08 -15.81 -9.73
N LEU A 9 -5.15 -15.94 -8.79
CA LEU A 9 -3.85 -15.28 -8.86
C LEU A 9 -2.96 -15.92 -9.94
N ALA A 10 -2.99 -17.25 -10.07
CA ALA A 10 -2.27 -17.95 -11.13
C ALA A 10 -2.78 -17.53 -12.53
N ALA A 11 -4.10 -17.41 -12.70
CA ALA A 11 -4.69 -16.92 -13.95
C ALA A 11 -4.32 -15.46 -14.25
N LEU A 12 -4.23 -14.60 -13.21
CA LEU A 12 -3.77 -13.22 -13.36
C LEU A 12 -2.31 -13.16 -13.84
N LEU A 13 -1.42 -13.96 -13.24
CA LEU A 13 -0.01 -14.00 -13.63
C LEU A 13 0.18 -14.53 -15.06
N ALA A 14 -0.57 -15.55 -15.46
CA ALA A 14 -0.55 -16.06 -16.83
C ALA A 14 -0.96 -14.99 -17.86
N ARG A 15 -1.91 -14.11 -17.50
CA ARG A 15 -2.35 -12.99 -18.35
C ARG A 15 -1.37 -11.81 -18.37
N HIS A 16 -0.53 -11.67 -17.36
CA HIS A 16 0.36 -10.52 -17.19
C HIS A 16 1.81 -10.98 -16.90
N PRO A 17 2.57 -11.39 -17.93
CA PRO A 17 3.90 -11.99 -17.75
C PRO A 17 4.94 -11.09 -17.07
N ARG A 18 4.70 -9.78 -17.06
CA ARG A 18 5.56 -8.76 -16.42
C ARG A 18 5.23 -8.53 -14.94
N LEU A 19 4.15 -9.13 -14.44
CA LEU A 19 3.76 -9.02 -13.03
C LEU A 19 4.52 -10.09 -12.24
N HIS A 20 5.41 -9.64 -11.36
CA HIS A 20 6.12 -10.49 -10.43
C HIS A 20 5.51 -10.35 -9.03
N LEU A 21 5.45 -11.46 -8.29
CA LEU A 21 4.96 -11.45 -6.91
C LEU A 21 6.12 -11.78 -5.98
N GLU A 22 6.35 -10.88 -5.03
CA GLU A 22 7.23 -11.13 -3.92
C GLU A 22 6.44 -11.61 -2.72
N ARG A 23 6.98 -12.60 -2.01
CA ARG A 23 6.36 -13.13 -0.80
C ARG A 23 6.90 -12.38 0.41
N LEU A 24 6.05 -11.58 1.03
CA LEU A 24 6.33 -11.07 2.37
C LEU A 24 6.08 -12.15 3.43
N PRO A 25 6.97 -12.28 4.44
CA PRO A 25 6.71 -13.11 5.62
C PRO A 25 5.39 -12.74 6.30
N ALA A 26 4.75 -13.72 6.93
CA ALA A 26 3.56 -13.45 7.73
C ALA A 26 3.95 -12.62 8.96
N TYR A 27 3.07 -11.69 9.37
CA TYR A 27 3.27 -10.84 10.55
C TYR A 27 4.51 -9.95 10.51
N ALA A 28 4.98 -9.59 9.30
CA ALA A 28 6.08 -8.65 9.11
C ALA A 28 5.59 -7.32 8.48
N PRO A 29 4.77 -6.51 9.18
CA PRO A 29 4.26 -5.25 8.66
C PRO A 29 5.36 -4.22 8.35
N GLU A 30 6.51 -4.31 9.02
CA GLU A 30 7.71 -3.50 8.78
C GLU A 30 8.27 -3.66 7.35
N LEU A 31 8.04 -4.83 6.74
CA LEU A 31 8.41 -5.10 5.35
C LEU A 31 7.37 -4.64 4.34
N ASN A 32 6.18 -4.19 4.78
CA ASN A 32 5.13 -3.73 3.88
C ASN A 32 5.07 -2.19 3.85
N PRO A 33 5.53 -1.52 2.78
CA PRO A 33 5.49 -0.07 2.69
C PRO A 33 4.06 0.50 2.69
N ASP A 34 3.03 -0.31 2.40
CA ASP A 34 1.64 0.15 2.56
C ASP A 34 1.33 0.52 4.02
N GLN A 35 2.00 -0.11 4.99
CA GLN A 35 1.80 0.20 6.40
C GLN A 35 2.15 1.67 6.68
N GLN A 36 3.20 2.19 6.05
CA GLN A 36 3.59 3.60 6.16
C GLN A 36 2.61 4.53 5.42
N VAL A 37 2.04 4.08 4.30
CA VAL A 37 0.95 4.81 3.62
C VAL A 37 -0.26 4.95 4.55
N TRP A 38 -0.67 3.86 5.21
CA TRP A 38 -1.79 3.89 6.16
C TRP A 38 -1.50 4.74 7.39
N ASN A 39 -0.29 4.68 7.94
CA ASN A 39 0.11 5.53 9.06
C ASN A 39 0.02 7.02 8.67
N HIS A 40 0.47 7.37 7.46
CA HIS A 40 0.32 8.73 6.94
C HIS A 40 -1.15 9.14 6.78
N PHE A 41 -1.99 8.29 6.18
CA PHE A 41 -3.42 8.62 5.99
C PHE A 41 -4.14 8.81 7.32
N LYS A 42 -3.88 7.94 8.30
CA LYS A 42 -4.44 8.07 9.64
C LYS A 42 -3.99 9.37 10.33
N ALA A 43 -2.72 9.76 10.15
CA ALA A 43 -2.20 11.00 10.72
C ALA A 43 -2.83 12.25 10.07
N GLU A 44 -2.96 12.28 8.74
CA GLU A 44 -3.60 13.39 8.02
C GLU A 44 -5.08 13.54 8.39
N LEU A 45 -5.77 12.42 8.66
CA LEU A 45 -7.18 12.39 8.99
C LEU A 45 -7.47 12.37 10.51
N ALA A 46 -6.43 12.43 11.36
CA ALA A 46 -6.57 12.22 12.80
C ALA A 46 -7.54 13.20 13.49
N ASN A 47 -7.64 14.43 12.95
CA ASN A 47 -8.49 15.49 13.48
C ASN A 47 -9.81 15.64 12.71
N GLY A 48 -10.09 14.76 11.75
CA GLY A 48 -11.35 14.75 11.00
C GLY A 48 -12.51 14.23 11.85
N CYS A 49 -13.72 14.67 11.53
CA CYS A 49 -14.97 14.16 12.11
C CYS A 49 -15.98 13.86 10.99
N PRO A 50 -15.70 12.83 10.15
CA PRO A 50 -16.62 12.48 9.08
C PRO A 50 -17.93 11.95 9.68
N LEU A 51 -19.04 12.58 9.29
CA LEU A 51 -20.38 12.25 9.78
C LEU A 51 -21.05 11.11 9.00
N SER A 52 -20.39 10.60 7.95
CA SER A 52 -20.84 9.48 7.14
C SER A 52 -19.66 8.73 6.52
N VAL A 53 -19.92 7.51 6.04
CA VAL A 53 -18.92 6.74 5.30
C VAL A 53 -18.53 7.45 4.00
N ASP A 54 -19.49 8.08 3.31
CA ASP A 54 -19.22 8.82 2.07
C ASP A 54 -18.28 10.00 2.31
N HIS A 55 -18.48 10.76 3.40
CA HIS A 55 -17.59 11.86 3.78
C HIS A 55 -16.18 11.34 4.10
N LEU A 56 -16.06 10.23 4.85
CA LEU A 56 -14.77 9.60 5.09
C LEU A 56 -14.09 9.13 3.79
N MET A 57 -14.87 8.63 2.82
CA MET A 57 -14.34 8.19 1.53
C MET A 57 -13.83 9.37 0.69
N ASP A 58 -14.51 10.52 0.74
CA ASP A 58 -14.06 11.75 0.08
C ASP A 58 -12.74 12.24 0.68
N ASP A 59 -12.64 12.27 2.01
CA ASP A 59 -11.42 12.64 2.75
C ASP A 59 -10.24 11.72 2.42
N LEU A 60 -10.46 10.40 2.48
CA LEU A 60 -9.45 9.40 2.10
C LEU A 60 -9.00 9.58 0.65
N THR A 61 -9.95 9.84 -0.25
CA THR A 61 -9.66 10.07 -1.67
C THR A 61 -8.83 11.34 -1.87
N HIS A 62 -9.13 12.41 -1.12
CA HIS A 62 -8.37 13.65 -1.17
C HIS A 62 -6.91 13.41 -0.74
N VAL A 63 -6.69 12.79 0.42
CA VAL A 63 -5.36 12.46 0.93
C VAL A 63 -4.61 11.56 -0.05
N ALA A 64 -5.23 10.48 -0.53
CA ALA A 64 -4.62 9.55 -1.47
C ALA A 64 -4.18 10.24 -2.78
N ARG A 65 -4.99 11.15 -3.31
CA ARG A 65 -4.63 11.96 -4.50
C ARG A 65 -3.45 12.89 -4.22
N GLY A 66 -3.40 13.50 -3.04
CA GLY A 66 -2.26 14.31 -2.59
C GLY A 66 -0.97 13.50 -2.51
N THR A 67 -1.01 12.38 -1.79
CA THR A 67 0.12 11.46 -1.63
C THR A 67 0.61 10.93 -2.98
N ARG A 68 -0.29 10.52 -3.88
CA ARG A 68 0.06 10.03 -5.22
C ARG A 68 0.89 11.04 -6.03
N ARG A 69 0.66 12.34 -5.86
CA ARG A 69 1.38 13.39 -6.58
C ARG A 69 2.76 13.71 -5.97
N SER A 70 3.08 13.17 -4.81
CA SER A 70 4.34 13.44 -4.10
C SER A 70 5.32 12.28 -4.26
N SER A 71 6.23 12.38 -5.24
CA SER A 71 7.29 11.39 -5.43
C SER A 71 8.17 11.22 -4.19
N ARG A 72 8.37 12.31 -3.42
CA ARG A 72 9.12 12.30 -2.16
C ARG A 72 8.45 11.44 -1.09
N LEU A 73 7.13 11.57 -0.90
CA LEU A 73 6.40 10.73 0.06
C LEU A 73 6.41 9.27 -0.37
N LEU A 74 6.11 9.00 -1.66
CA LEU A 74 6.09 7.63 -2.19
C LEU A 74 7.44 6.93 -2.01
N ARG A 75 8.55 7.61 -2.33
CA ARG A 75 9.90 7.07 -2.08
C ARG A 75 10.16 6.90 -0.57
N GLY A 76 9.74 7.87 0.23
CA GLY A 76 9.86 7.81 1.69
C GLY A 76 9.22 6.57 2.31
N PHE A 77 8.04 6.15 1.85
CA PHE A 77 7.39 4.94 2.35
C PHE A 77 8.18 3.67 2.05
N ILE A 78 8.76 3.57 0.84
CA ILE A 78 9.64 2.45 0.49
C ILE A 78 10.90 2.48 1.37
N HIS A 79 11.52 3.65 1.54
CA HIS A 79 12.74 3.79 2.34
C HIS A 79 12.54 3.54 3.84
N GLN A 80 11.34 3.76 4.36
CA GLN A 80 11.02 3.51 5.77
C GLN A 80 10.57 2.08 6.03
N SER A 81 10.19 1.32 5.01
CA SER A 81 10.02 -0.11 5.15
C SER A 81 11.38 -0.79 5.22
N ASP A 82 11.46 -1.90 5.94
CA ASP A 82 12.66 -2.74 6.01
C ASP A 82 12.83 -3.62 4.75
N LEU A 83 12.18 -3.22 3.64
CA LEU A 83 12.38 -3.87 2.35
C LEU A 83 13.87 -3.80 2.00
N PRO A 84 14.48 -4.92 1.58
CA PRO A 84 15.83 -4.87 1.05
C PRO A 84 15.86 -3.91 -0.15
N PRO A 85 16.97 -3.14 -0.33
CA PRO A 85 17.14 -2.29 -1.50
C PRO A 85 16.83 -3.13 -2.73
N LEU A 86 15.78 -2.73 -3.47
CA LEU A 86 15.11 -3.50 -4.52
C LEU A 86 16.07 -4.47 -5.21
N LEU A 87 15.94 -5.76 -4.87
CA LEU A 87 16.39 -6.93 -5.63
C LEU A 87 17.68 -6.69 -6.46
N SER A 88 18.84 -7.07 -5.92
CA SER A 88 20.13 -7.12 -6.64
C SER A 88 20.17 -8.22 -7.72
N SER A 89 19.18 -8.27 -8.62
CA SER A 89 19.13 -9.21 -9.77
C SER A 89 18.60 -8.51 -11.02
#